data_AF-A0A2S6QIJ6-F1
#
_entry.id   AF-A0A2S6QIJ6-F1
#
_cell.length_a   1.000
_cell.length_b   1.000
_cell.length_c   1.000
_cell.angle_alpha   90.00
_cell.angle_beta   90.00
_cell.angle_gamma   90.00
#
_symmetry.space_group_name_H-M   'P 1'
#
loop_
_entity.id
_entity.type
_entity.pdbx_description
1 polymer ?
#
loop_
_entity_poly.entity_id
_entity_poly.type
_entity_poly.pdbx_seq_one_letter_code
_entity_poly.pdbx_strand_id
1 'polypeptide(L)'
;MKYLIASFLGVLVLQGVDLARADFDDGMTAYQRGDYHTAFNEFIALAEQGDANAQAMLGTMYGNGRGAPKNYVEAVKWGTLAARQGNAEAQFNMAMWHAFGLGGLEIDAVEAYRWATLASNNGVEDAIKFRKYIEAGMRPWEIETAQDRTKECVENNSEACSGDFQKNEKSVRKEGPIDNQAHTGGVSPLDKAKIECEELGFTPKTEAFGNCVLKLMD
;
A
#
# COMPACT_ATOMS: atom_id res chain seq x y z
N MET A 1 -3.64 54.65 -61.37
CA MET A 1 -2.63 54.58 -60.28
C MET A 1 -3.15 53.53 -59.30
N LYS A 2 -2.70 52.26 -59.28
CA LYS A 2 -1.48 51.74 -58.58
C LYS A 2 -1.36 52.41 -57.20
N TYR A 3 -1.51 51.73 -56.06
CA TYR A 3 -0.65 50.65 -55.56
C TYR A 3 -1.38 49.60 -54.68
N LEU A 4 -0.87 48.37 -54.80
CA LEU A 4 -0.98 47.24 -53.88
C LEU A 4 -0.11 47.45 -52.64
N ILE A 5 -0.60 47.06 -51.46
CA ILE A 5 0.17 46.68 -50.26
C ILE A 5 -0.75 45.74 -49.45
N ALA A 6 -0.69 44.43 -49.69
CA ALA A 6 0.24 43.47 -49.11
C ALA A 6 -0.09 43.16 -47.62
N SER A 7 -0.71 42.00 -47.48
CA SER A 7 -0.78 41.10 -46.33
C SER A 7 0.16 41.40 -45.16
N PHE A 8 -0.40 41.47 -43.96
CA PHE A 8 0.23 40.88 -42.78
C PHE A 8 -0.80 40.03 -42.06
N LEU A 9 -0.74 38.74 -42.35
CA LEU A 9 -1.24 37.66 -41.50
C LEU A 9 -0.60 37.81 -40.13
N GLY A 10 -1.29 38.49 -39.21
CA GLY A 10 -1.01 38.41 -37.79
C GLY A 10 -1.54 37.09 -37.25
N VAL A 11 -0.97 35.96 -37.70
CA VAL A 11 -1.11 34.70 -36.96
C VAL A 11 -0.30 34.92 -35.69
N LEU A 12 -1.00 35.25 -34.60
CA LEU A 12 -0.49 35.05 -33.26
C LEU A 12 -0.28 33.54 -33.12
N VAL A 13 0.92 33.07 -33.49
CA VAL A 13 1.37 31.74 -33.10
C VAL A 13 1.49 31.82 -31.59
N LEU A 14 0.41 31.42 -30.89
CA LEU A 14 0.51 30.93 -29.54
C LEU A 14 1.55 29.82 -29.63
N GLN A 15 2.80 30.13 -29.29
CA GLN A 15 3.77 29.10 -29.00
C GLN A 15 3.17 28.34 -27.83
N GLY A 16 2.54 27.20 -28.14
CA GLY A 16 2.20 26.20 -27.15
C GLY A 16 3.51 25.87 -26.46
N VAL A 17 3.70 26.42 -25.27
CA VAL A 17 4.48 25.73 -24.26
C VAL A 17 3.65 24.48 -24.01
N ASP A 18 3.99 23.40 -24.70
CA ASP A 18 3.59 22.05 -24.30
C ASP A 18 4.22 21.86 -22.92
N LEU A 19 3.55 22.36 -21.89
CA LEU A 19 3.68 21.82 -20.55
C LEU A 19 3.21 20.40 -20.71
N ALA A 20 4.15 19.49 -21.01
CA ALA A 20 3.89 18.07 -21.05
C ALA A 20 3.20 17.74 -19.72
N ARG A 21 1.90 17.46 -19.82
CA ARG A 21 1.11 17.07 -18.66
C ARG A 21 1.67 15.73 -18.22
N ALA A 22 1.84 15.57 -16.91
CA ALA A 22 2.37 14.32 -16.39
C ALA A 22 1.61 13.11 -16.93
N ASP A 23 2.34 12.06 -17.30
CA ASP A 23 1.82 10.85 -17.93
C ASP A 23 2.31 9.60 -17.19
N PHE A 24 1.39 8.69 -16.89
CA PHE A 24 1.70 7.52 -16.06
C PHE A 24 2.65 6.57 -16.79
N ASP A 25 2.50 6.41 -18.10
CA ASP A 25 3.33 5.51 -18.91
C ASP A 25 4.74 6.07 -19.08
N ASP A 26 4.89 7.40 -19.16
CA ASP A 26 6.19 8.06 -19.12
C ASP A 26 6.89 7.86 -17.76
N GLY A 27 6.15 8.01 -16.66
CA GLY A 27 6.63 7.72 -15.32
C GLY A 27 7.08 6.26 -15.17
N MET A 28 6.29 5.30 -15.67
CA MET A 28 6.64 3.88 -15.65
C MET A 28 7.83 3.55 -16.54
N THR A 29 7.93 4.18 -17.72
CA THR A 29 9.06 4.03 -18.62
C THR A 29 10.35 4.55 -17.99
N ALA A 30 10.30 5.72 -17.34
CA ALA A 30 11.43 6.26 -16.58
C ALA A 30 11.83 5.33 -15.43
N TYR A 31 10.84 4.83 -14.68
CA TYR A 31 11.06 3.91 -13.56
C TYR A 31 11.77 2.61 -14.00
N GLN A 32 11.31 2.01 -15.10
CA GLN A 32 11.92 0.79 -15.67
C GLN A 32 13.35 1.02 -16.18
N ARG A 33 13.67 2.22 -16.64
CA ARG A 33 15.04 2.62 -17.05
C ARG A 33 15.94 2.96 -15.86
N GLY A 34 15.41 2.97 -14.64
CA GLY A 34 16.13 3.39 -13.44
C GLY A 34 16.27 4.90 -13.29
N ASP A 35 15.59 5.69 -14.13
CA ASP A 35 15.48 7.14 -13.97
C ASP A 35 14.40 7.48 -12.95
N TYR A 36 14.71 7.20 -11.68
CA TYR A 36 13.75 7.36 -10.59
C TYR A 36 13.43 8.82 -10.29
N HIS A 37 14.28 9.77 -10.67
CA HIS A 37 13.96 11.19 -10.45
C HIS A 37 12.84 11.63 -11.38
N THR A 38 12.96 11.32 -12.68
CA THR A 38 11.90 11.60 -13.65
C THR A 38 10.61 10.85 -13.28
N ALA A 39 10.70 9.55 -12.99
CA ALA A 39 9.53 8.77 -12.57
C ALA A 39 8.83 9.38 -11.34
N PHE A 40 9.59 9.82 -10.34
CA PHE A 40 9.03 10.42 -9.14
C PHE A 40 8.27 11.71 -9.47
N ASN A 41 8.81 12.56 -10.33
CA ASN A 41 8.19 13.82 -10.74
C ASN A 41 6.89 13.60 -11.54
N GLU A 42 6.85 12.57 -12.40
CA GLU A 42 5.63 12.17 -13.12
C GLU A 42 4.56 11.67 -12.13
N PHE A 43 4.93 10.75 -11.24
CA PHE A 43 3.97 10.17 -10.30
C PHE A 43 3.49 11.15 -9.25
N ILE A 44 4.31 12.09 -8.75
CA ILE A 44 3.83 13.08 -7.76
C ILE A 44 2.76 13.99 -8.36
N ALA A 45 2.96 14.45 -9.59
CA ALA A 45 1.98 15.29 -10.26
C ALA A 45 0.64 14.57 -10.48
N LEU A 46 0.66 13.27 -10.80
CA LEU A 46 -0.55 12.45 -10.98
C LEU A 46 -1.20 12.06 -9.64
N ALA A 47 -0.39 11.71 -8.64
CA ALA A 47 -0.88 11.29 -7.33
C ALA A 47 -1.57 12.42 -6.57
N GLU A 48 -1.07 13.65 -6.70
CA GLU A 48 -1.71 14.87 -6.18
C GLU A 48 -3.08 15.13 -6.82
N GLN A 49 -3.31 14.63 -8.03
CA GLN A 49 -4.59 14.69 -8.73
C GLN A 49 -5.51 13.51 -8.39
N GLY A 50 -5.09 12.61 -7.50
CA GLY A 50 -5.90 11.50 -7.01
C GLY A 50 -5.68 10.18 -7.74
N ASP A 51 -4.76 10.09 -8.71
CA ASP A 51 -4.53 8.84 -9.44
C ASP A 51 -4.03 7.73 -8.51
N ALA A 52 -4.82 6.67 -8.36
CA ALA A 52 -4.54 5.58 -7.43
C ALA A 52 -3.27 4.80 -7.77
N ASN A 53 -2.95 4.64 -9.06
CA ASN A 53 -1.75 3.91 -9.49
C ASN A 53 -0.49 4.75 -9.21
N ALA A 54 -0.55 6.06 -9.48
CA ALA A 54 0.55 6.98 -9.17
C ALA A 54 0.77 7.08 -7.65
N GLN A 55 -0.30 7.13 -6.86
CA GLN A 55 -0.21 7.07 -5.39
C GLN A 55 0.44 5.76 -4.91
N ALA A 56 0.09 4.61 -5.51
CA ALA A 56 0.71 3.33 -5.19
C ALA A 56 2.21 3.31 -5.55
N MET A 57 2.56 3.87 -6.71
CA MET A 57 3.94 3.99 -7.16
C MET A 57 4.75 4.90 -6.24
N LEU A 58 4.21 6.06 -5.84
CA LEU A 58 4.87 6.91 -4.84
C LEU A 58 5.07 6.20 -3.51
N GLY A 59 4.06 5.49 -3.01
CA GLY A 59 4.16 4.71 -1.78
C GLY A 59 5.35 3.75 -1.84
N THR A 60 5.46 3.02 -2.95
CA THR A 60 6.56 2.09 -3.23
C THR A 60 7.91 2.82 -3.35
N MET A 61 7.95 3.97 -4.03
CA MET A 61 9.17 4.74 -4.24
C MET A 61 9.72 5.32 -2.94
N TYR A 62 8.86 5.88 -2.10
CA TYR A 62 9.24 6.34 -0.76
C TYR A 62 9.71 5.18 0.12
N GLY A 63 9.06 4.02 0.09
CA GLY A 63 9.48 2.83 0.84
C GLY A 63 10.87 2.33 0.43
N ASN A 64 11.17 2.42 -0.87
CA ASN A 64 12.45 1.96 -1.43
C ASN A 64 13.55 3.03 -1.50
N GLY A 65 13.22 4.31 -1.26
CA GLY A 65 14.15 5.42 -1.46
C GLY A 65 14.52 5.65 -2.93
N ARG A 66 13.56 5.46 -3.84
CA ARG A 66 13.73 5.67 -5.29
C ARG A 66 13.21 7.06 -5.65
N GLY A 67 14.05 7.90 -6.25
CA GLY A 67 13.69 9.26 -6.67
C GLY A 67 13.59 10.29 -5.52
N ALA A 68 13.34 9.82 -4.30
CA ALA A 68 13.38 10.58 -3.05
C ALA A 68 14.03 9.76 -1.92
N PRO A 69 14.51 10.38 -0.83
CA PRO A 69 15.01 9.65 0.34
C PRO A 69 13.96 8.68 0.89
N LYS A 70 14.44 7.52 1.38
CA LYS A 70 13.58 6.50 1.97
C LYS A 70 12.76 7.08 3.14
N ASN A 71 11.44 6.98 3.07
CA ASN A 71 10.53 7.51 4.08
C ASN A 71 9.25 6.66 4.16
N TYR A 72 9.20 5.76 5.14
CA TYR A 72 8.04 4.88 5.32
C TYR A 72 6.76 5.60 5.78
N VAL A 73 6.88 6.77 6.41
CA VAL A 73 5.70 7.55 6.82
C VAL A 73 4.99 8.09 5.58
N GLU A 74 5.75 8.64 4.61
CA GLU A 74 5.18 9.03 3.32
C GLU A 74 4.74 7.81 2.50
N ALA A 75 5.46 6.69 2.58
CA ALA A 75 5.05 5.45 1.92
C ALA A 75 3.65 5.00 2.38
N VAL A 76 3.44 4.92 3.70
CA VAL A 76 2.15 4.55 4.31
C VAL A 76 1.06 5.55 3.93
N LYS A 77 1.36 6.86 3.93
CA LYS A 77 0.39 7.89 3.54
C LYS A 77 -0.09 7.72 2.11
N TRP A 78 0.83 7.63 1.13
CA TRP A 78 0.47 7.48 -0.28
C TRP A 78 -0.16 6.10 -0.58
N GLY A 79 0.39 5.03 -0.01
CA GLY A 79 -0.16 3.68 -0.14
C GLY A 79 -1.56 3.57 0.46
N THR A 80 -1.84 4.24 1.58
CA THR A 80 -3.19 4.27 2.17
C THR A 80 -4.20 4.92 1.21
N LEU A 81 -3.83 6.04 0.56
CA LEU A 81 -4.69 6.70 -0.42
C LEU A 81 -5.01 5.78 -1.61
N ALA A 82 -3.99 5.12 -2.16
CA ALA A 82 -4.16 4.16 -3.26
C ALA A 82 -4.99 2.92 -2.85
N ALA A 83 -4.70 2.35 -1.68
CA ALA A 83 -5.36 1.14 -1.19
C ALA A 83 -6.86 1.36 -0.95
N ARG A 84 -7.23 2.56 -0.47
CA ARG A 84 -8.63 2.99 -0.30
C ARG A 84 -9.39 3.07 -1.63
N GLN A 85 -8.69 3.37 -2.72
CA GLN A 85 -9.26 3.40 -4.07
C GLN A 85 -9.30 2.02 -4.74
N GLY A 86 -8.94 0.95 -4.02
CA GLY A 86 -8.97 -0.40 -4.57
C GLY A 86 -7.69 -0.84 -5.30
N ASN A 87 -6.63 -0.03 -5.28
CA ASN A 87 -5.37 -0.44 -5.90
C ASN A 87 -4.80 -1.67 -5.16
N ALA A 88 -4.73 -2.79 -5.88
CA ALA A 88 -4.45 -4.10 -5.29
C ALA A 88 -3.03 -4.21 -4.72
N GLU A 89 -2.04 -3.65 -5.42
CA GLU A 89 -0.65 -3.61 -4.96
C GLU A 89 -0.50 -2.75 -3.70
N ALA A 90 -1.17 -1.60 -3.65
CA ALA A 90 -1.19 -0.77 -2.46
C ALA A 90 -1.87 -1.47 -1.28
N GLN A 91 -2.95 -2.22 -1.51
CA GLN A 91 -3.58 -3.04 -0.48
C GLN A 91 -2.62 -4.12 0.04
N PHE A 92 -1.86 -4.77 -0.84
CA PHE A 92 -0.87 -5.75 -0.42
C PHE A 92 0.28 -5.12 0.38
N ASN A 93 0.77 -3.94 -0.04
CA ASN A 93 1.75 -3.17 0.72
C ASN A 93 1.23 -2.78 2.11
N MET A 94 -0.02 -2.34 2.22
CA MET A 94 -0.64 -2.05 3.52
C MET A 94 -0.69 -3.30 4.41
N ALA A 95 -1.00 -4.47 3.85
CA ALA A 95 -0.99 -5.73 4.59
C ALA A 95 0.40 -6.00 5.21
N MET A 96 1.46 -5.84 4.41
CA MET A 96 2.83 -6.03 4.88
C MET A 96 3.23 -4.98 5.92
N TRP A 97 2.90 -3.71 5.70
CA TRP A 97 3.26 -2.64 6.62
C TRP A 97 2.56 -2.78 7.98
N HIS A 98 1.31 -3.23 8.02
CA HIS A 98 0.63 -3.58 9.27
C HIS A 98 1.21 -4.83 9.92
N ALA A 99 1.55 -5.87 9.17
CA ALA A 99 2.12 -7.09 9.73
C ALA A 99 3.49 -6.87 10.42
N PHE A 100 4.24 -5.88 9.94
CA PHE A 100 5.59 -5.57 10.40
C PHE A 100 5.70 -4.23 11.14
N GLY A 101 4.62 -3.46 11.29
CA GLY A 101 4.62 -2.16 11.96
C GLY A 101 5.51 -1.10 11.29
N LEU A 102 5.50 -1.05 9.96
CA LEU A 102 6.32 -0.12 9.18
C LEU A 102 5.64 1.27 9.08
N GLY A 103 6.46 2.32 8.95
CA GLY A 103 5.96 3.68 8.72
C GLY A 103 5.20 4.31 9.87
N GLY A 104 5.46 3.85 11.10
CA GLY A 104 4.77 4.32 12.31
C GLY A 104 3.45 3.60 12.58
N LEU A 105 3.12 2.58 11.80
CA LEU A 105 2.00 1.69 12.11
C LEU A 105 2.33 0.79 13.29
N GLU A 106 1.31 0.48 14.09
CA GLU A 106 1.41 -0.63 15.03
C GLU A 106 1.29 -1.97 14.29
N ILE A 107 1.89 -3.00 14.89
CA ILE A 107 1.73 -4.36 14.40
C ILE A 107 0.27 -4.76 14.65
N ASP A 108 -0.47 -5.00 13.58
CA ASP A 108 -1.90 -5.34 13.64
C ASP A 108 -2.20 -6.48 12.66
N ALA A 109 -2.36 -7.69 13.19
CA ALA A 109 -2.64 -8.89 12.39
C ALA A 109 -4.05 -8.88 11.79
N VAL A 110 -5.02 -8.22 12.43
CA VAL A 110 -6.40 -8.11 11.94
C VAL A 110 -6.42 -7.21 10.70
N GLU A 111 -5.77 -6.04 10.77
CA GLU A 111 -5.64 -5.14 9.62
C GLU A 111 -4.78 -5.75 8.51
N ALA A 112 -3.69 -6.44 8.85
CA ALA A 112 -2.86 -7.13 7.86
C ALA A 112 -3.67 -8.21 7.09
N TYR A 113 -4.45 -9.04 7.81
CA TYR A 113 -5.32 -10.05 7.19
C TYR A 113 -6.39 -9.43 6.30
N ARG A 114 -7.03 -8.35 6.77
CA ARG A 114 -8.07 -7.61 6.04
C ARG A 114 -7.53 -7.07 4.72
N TRP A 115 -6.41 -6.35 4.76
CA TRP A 115 -5.77 -5.80 3.56
C TRP A 115 -5.29 -6.88 2.59
N ALA A 116 -4.71 -7.98 3.10
CA ALA A 116 -4.30 -9.10 2.26
C ALA A 116 -5.49 -9.77 1.57
N THR A 117 -6.64 -9.86 2.25
CA THR A 117 -7.87 -10.38 1.65
C THR A 117 -8.36 -9.47 0.53
N LEU A 118 -8.39 -8.16 0.74
CA LEU A 118 -8.77 -7.19 -0.31
C LEU A 118 -7.85 -7.27 -1.52
N ALA A 119 -6.53 -7.29 -1.30
CA ALA A 119 -5.54 -7.43 -2.38
C ALA A 119 -5.75 -8.73 -3.16
N SER A 120 -6.00 -9.84 -2.47
CA SER A 120 -6.26 -11.14 -3.12
C SER A 120 -7.55 -11.15 -3.95
N ASN A 121 -8.61 -10.49 -3.47
CA ASN A 121 -9.86 -10.34 -4.22
C ASN A 121 -9.67 -9.51 -5.50
N ASN A 122 -8.67 -8.63 -5.50
CA ASN A 122 -8.28 -7.81 -6.64
C ASN A 122 -7.12 -8.41 -7.47
N GLY A 123 -6.80 -9.70 -7.28
CA GLY A 123 -5.93 -10.47 -8.17
C GLY A 123 -4.46 -10.57 -7.75
N VAL A 124 -4.07 -10.07 -6.57
CA VAL A 124 -2.70 -10.25 -6.06
C VAL A 124 -2.57 -11.64 -5.44
N GLU A 125 -2.06 -12.60 -6.21
CA GLU A 125 -1.93 -14.00 -5.76
C GLU A 125 -1.01 -14.15 -4.54
N ASP A 126 0.06 -13.35 -4.46
CA ASP A 126 0.99 -13.38 -3.33
C ASP A 126 0.32 -12.94 -2.02
N ALA A 127 -0.73 -12.13 -2.09
CA ALA A 127 -1.54 -11.78 -0.92
C ALA A 127 -2.29 -12.99 -0.34
N ILE A 128 -2.62 -14.00 -1.16
CA ILE A 128 -3.22 -15.26 -0.67
C ILE A 128 -2.24 -16.03 0.19
N LYS A 129 -0.99 -16.14 -0.25
CA LYS A 129 0.08 -16.83 0.50
C LYS A 129 0.37 -16.07 1.79
N PHE A 130 0.58 -14.77 1.67
CA PHE A 130 0.86 -13.89 2.82
C PHE A 130 -0.26 -13.90 3.86
N ARG A 131 -1.53 -13.91 3.42
CA ARG A 131 -2.66 -14.04 4.35
C ARG A 131 -2.60 -15.34 5.15
N LYS A 132 -2.28 -16.48 4.53
CA LYS A 132 -2.12 -17.76 5.24
C LYS A 132 -1.00 -17.72 6.29
N TYR A 133 0.07 -16.99 5.98
CA TYR A 133 1.18 -16.76 6.91
C TYR A 133 0.76 -15.95 8.13
N ILE A 134 -0.01 -14.87 7.93
CA ILE A 134 -0.57 -14.10 9.04
C ILE A 134 -1.56 -14.96 9.84
N GLU A 135 -2.47 -15.66 9.17
CA GLU A 135 -3.51 -16.48 9.78
C GLU A 135 -2.94 -17.54 10.74
N ALA A 136 -1.79 -18.13 10.39
CA ALA A 136 -1.11 -19.12 11.24
C ALA A 136 -0.66 -18.59 12.61
N GLY A 137 -0.55 -17.27 12.78
CA GLY A 137 -0.25 -16.60 14.05
C GLY A 137 -1.45 -15.91 14.71
N MET A 138 -2.64 -15.98 14.12
CA MET A 138 -3.84 -15.32 14.65
C MET A 138 -4.67 -16.26 15.52
N ARG A 139 -5.39 -15.70 16.50
CA ARG A 139 -6.44 -16.43 17.21
C ARG A 139 -7.71 -16.51 16.36
N PRO A 140 -8.57 -17.53 16.56
CA PRO A 140 -9.82 -17.67 15.82
C PRO A 140 -10.71 -16.41 15.83
N TRP A 141 -10.80 -15.71 16.97
CA TRP A 141 -11.61 -14.50 17.07
C TRP A 141 -11.01 -13.31 16.30
N GLU A 142 -9.67 -13.24 16.17
CA GLU A 142 -8.99 -12.21 15.37
C GLU A 142 -9.28 -12.43 13.88
N ILE A 143 -9.32 -13.70 13.45
CA ILE A 143 -9.68 -14.09 12.08
C ILE A 143 -11.14 -13.73 11.81
N GLU A 144 -12.07 -14.09 12.70
CA GLU A 144 -13.49 -13.73 12.57
C GLU A 144 -13.66 -12.21 12.48
N THR A 145 -12.96 -11.46 13.34
CA THR A 145 -12.98 -9.98 13.32
C THR A 145 -12.47 -9.43 11.99
N ALA A 146 -11.37 -9.95 11.46
CA ALA A 146 -10.81 -9.50 10.18
C ALA A 146 -11.75 -9.80 9.01
N GLN A 147 -12.40 -10.96 9.01
CA GLN A 147 -13.38 -11.36 8.00
C GLN A 147 -14.64 -10.48 8.05
N ASP A 148 -15.20 -10.26 9.24
CA ASP A 148 -16.37 -9.39 9.44
C ASP A 148 -16.07 -7.96 8.95
N ARG A 149 -14.90 -7.40 9.30
CA ARG A 149 -14.46 -6.08 8.82
C ARG A 149 -14.27 -6.03 7.30
N THR A 150 -13.71 -7.09 6.72
CA THR A 150 -13.53 -7.17 5.26
C THR A 150 -14.89 -7.15 4.56
N LYS A 151 -15.84 -7.95 5.06
CA LYS A 151 -17.19 -8.05 4.51
C LYS A 151 -17.91 -6.70 4.56
N GLU A 152 -17.89 -6.02 5.71
CA GLU A 152 -18.48 -4.68 5.85
C GLU A 152 -17.89 -3.67 4.86
N CYS A 153 -16.57 -3.71 4.65
CA CYS A 153 -15.87 -2.85 3.69
C CYS A 153 -16.29 -3.12 2.23
N VAL A 154 -16.43 -4.39 1.84
CA VAL A 154 -16.85 -4.78 0.48
C VAL A 154 -18.33 -4.47 0.22
N GLU A 155 -19.21 -4.71 1.21
CA GLU A 155 -20.66 -4.50 1.06
C GLU A 155 -21.04 -3.01 1.03
N ASN A 156 -20.29 -2.14 1.71
CA ASN A 156 -20.58 -0.69 1.82
C ASN A 156 -19.83 0.18 0.80
N ASN A 157 -19.29 -0.40 -0.27
CA ASN A 157 -18.70 0.29 -1.42
C ASN A 157 -17.58 1.32 -1.07
N SER A 158 -16.41 0.81 -0.69
CA SER A 158 -15.10 1.49 -0.59
C SER A 158 -14.90 2.52 0.55
N GLU A 159 -15.91 3.32 0.92
CA GLU A 159 -15.74 4.30 2.00
C GLU A 159 -15.50 3.62 3.36
N ALA A 160 -16.12 2.45 3.59
CA ALA A 160 -15.88 1.65 4.80
C ALA A 160 -14.49 0.97 4.82
N CYS A 161 -13.79 0.87 3.70
CA CYS A 161 -12.42 0.35 3.66
C CYS A 161 -11.39 1.39 4.15
N SER A 162 -11.84 2.60 4.50
CA SER A 162 -11.00 3.77 4.73
C SER A 162 -10.88 4.24 6.20
N GLY A 163 -11.50 3.56 7.17
CA GLY A 163 -11.64 4.07 8.54
C GLY A 163 -10.52 3.73 9.54
N ASP A 164 -10.11 4.72 10.34
CA ASP A 164 -9.54 4.53 11.68
C ASP A 164 -10.65 3.94 12.60
N PHE A 165 -10.77 2.62 12.64
CA PHE A 165 -11.84 1.94 13.39
C PHE A 165 -11.64 1.94 14.91
N GLN A 166 -10.58 2.55 15.43
CA GLN A 166 -10.34 2.73 16.87
C GLN A 166 -11.45 3.53 17.60
N LYS A 167 -12.49 4.04 16.90
CA LYS A 167 -13.62 4.76 17.52
C LYS A 167 -14.97 4.01 17.55
N ASN A 168 -15.08 2.83 16.95
CA ASN A 168 -16.34 2.07 16.87
C ASN A 168 -16.29 0.69 17.57
N GLU A 169 -15.72 0.63 18.77
CA GLU A 169 -15.84 -0.54 19.68
C GLU A 169 -17.29 -0.90 20.06
N LYS A 170 -18.30 -0.13 19.62
CA LYS A 170 -19.71 -0.31 20.02
C LYS A 170 -20.45 -1.47 19.34
N SER A 171 -19.85 -2.16 18.37
CA SER A 171 -20.42 -3.37 17.76
C SER A 171 -19.61 -4.64 18.04
N VAL A 172 -18.56 -4.57 18.88
CA VAL A 172 -17.84 -5.76 19.33
C VAL A 172 -18.87 -6.68 19.98
N ARG A 173 -19.11 -7.84 19.36
CA ARG A 173 -19.82 -8.96 20.00
C ARG A 173 -19.17 -9.12 21.37
N LYS A 174 -19.94 -8.86 22.43
CA LYS A 174 -19.48 -9.01 23.83
C LYS A 174 -18.68 -10.29 23.89
N GLU A 175 -17.43 -10.19 24.33
CA GLU A 175 -16.53 -11.32 24.51
C GLU A 175 -17.35 -12.48 25.07
N GLY A 176 -17.55 -13.51 24.25
CA GLY A 176 -17.91 -14.82 24.78
C GLY A 176 -16.82 -15.21 25.78
N PRO A 177 -17.12 -16.10 26.73
CA PRO A 177 -16.17 -16.47 27.78
C PRO A 177 -14.80 -16.66 27.15
N ILE A 178 -13.79 -15.92 27.64
CA ILE A 178 -12.41 -16.10 27.20
C ILE A 178 -12.16 -17.60 27.31
N ASP A 179 -12.12 -18.25 26.16
CA ASP A 179 -11.70 -19.63 26.11
C ASP A 179 -10.21 -19.58 26.43
N ASN A 180 -9.92 -19.78 27.72
CA ASN A 180 -8.59 -20.01 28.26
C ASN A 180 -8.01 -21.34 27.76
N GLN A 181 -8.46 -21.87 26.62
CA GLN A 181 -7.59 -22.61 25.73
C GLN A 181 -6.46 -21.67 25.29
N ALA A 182 -5.48 -21.57 26.18
CA ALA A 182 -4.09 -21.40 25.79
C ALA A 182 -3.89 -22.20 24.51
N HIS A 183 -3.42 -21.56 23.45
CA HIS A 183 -2.77 -22.26 22.37
C HIS A 183 -1.57 -23.01 23.00
N THR A 184 -1.81 -24.21 23.51
CA THR A 184 -0.77 -25.17 23.86
C THR A 184 -0.30 -25.76 22.54
N GLY A 185 0.50 -25.03 21.76
CA GLY A 185 0.65 -25.40 20.35
C GLY A 185 1.78 -24.74 19.58
N GLY A 186 2.96 -24.56 20.18
CA GLY A 186 4.17 -24.18 19.45
C GLY A 186 4.21 -22.75 18.91
N VAL A 187 5.42 -22.24 18.68
CA VAL A 187 5.64 -20.96 18.00
C VAL A 187 5.14 -21.09 16.55
N SER A 188 4.26 -20.20 16.09
CA SER A 188 3.74 -20.24 14.70
C SER A 188 4.90 -20.12 13.69
N PRO A 189 4.75 -20.59 12.43
CA PRO A 189 5.80 -20.40 11.42
C PRO A 189 6.19 -18.92 11.23
N LEU A 190 5.22 -18.01 11.31
CA LEU A 190 5.47 -16.57 11.25
C LEU A 190 6.28 -16.07 12.46
N ASP A 191 5.92 -16.51 13.66
CA ASP A 191 6.64 -16.12 14.88
C ASP A 191 8.05 -16.70 14.91
N LYS A 192 8.25 -17.92 14.38
CA LYS A 192 9.58 -18.53 14.20
C LYS A 192 10.43 -17.70 13.25
N ALA A 193 9.89 -17.33 12.08
CA ALA A 193 10.61 -16.51 11.11
C ALA A 193 10.96 -15.13 11.69
N LYS A 194 10.06 -14.51 12.46
CA LYS A 194 10.33 -13.25 13.17
C LYS A 194 11.50 -13.41 14.16
N ILE A 195 11.45 -14.43 15.02
CA ILE A 195 12.52 -14.71 15.99
C ILE A 195 13.85 -14.95 15.27
N GLU A 196 13.87 -15.79 14.24
CA GLU A 196 15.08 -16.08 13.46
C GLU A 196 15.67 -14.81 12.84
N CYS A 197 14.84 -13.90 12.31
CA CYS A 197 15.32 -12.63 11.80
C CYS A 197 15.91 -11.71 12.88
N GLU A 198 15.34 -11.70 14.10
CA GLU A 198 15.95 -10.98 15.23
C GLU A 198 17.30 -11.59 15.61
N GLU A 199 17.40 -12.92 15.65
CA GLU A 199 18.66 -13.65 15.93
C GLU A 199 19.74 -13.40 14.87
N LEU A 200 19.34 -13.20 13.61
CA LEU A 200 20.22 -12.78 12.51
C LEU A 200 20.60 -11.29 12.58
N GLY A 201 20.11 -10.54 13.57
CA GLY A 201 20.44 -9.15 13.83
C GLY A 201 19.58 -8.13 13.08
N PHE A 202 18.48 -8.56 12.45
CA PHE A 202 17.53 -7.64 11.84
C PHE A 202 16.67 -6.96 12.91
N THR A 203 16.59 -5.63 12.85
CA THR A 203 15.78 -4.86 13.82
C THR A 203 14.29 -4.91 13.45
N PRO A 204 13.39 -5.28 14.38
CA PRO A 204 11.94 -5.23 14.15
C PRO A 204 11.45 -3.86 13.67
N LYS A 205 10.31 -3.84 12.98
CA LYS A 205 9.75 -2.62 12.37
C LYS A 205 10.69 -1.95 11.36
N THR A 206 11.53 -2.73 10.68
CA THR A 206 12.34 -2.29 9.54
C THR A 206 12.05 -3.12 8.30
N GLU A 207 12.32 -2.55 7.13
CA GLU A 207 12.22 -3.26 5.85
C GLU A 207 13.09 -4.51 5.80
N ALA A 208 14.33 -4.40 6.27
CA ALA A 208 15.27 -5.51 6.26
C ALA A 208 14.74 -6.69 7.08
N PHE A 209 14.05 -6.40 8.18
CA PHE A 209 13.36 -7.39 8.98
C PHE A 209 12.16 -8.01 8.24
N GLY A 210 11.27 -7.19 7.65
CA GLY A 210 10.15 -7.69 6.87
C GLY A 210 10.60 -8.57 5.69
N ASN A 211 11.62 -8.15 4.95
CA ASN A 211 12.21 -8.90 3.84
C ASN A 211 12.86 -10.21 4.31
N CYS A 212 13.52 -10.20 5.48
CA CYS A 212 14.04 -11.42 6.09
C CYS A 212 12.91 -12.40 6.40
N VAL A 213 11.84 -11.93 7.05
CA VAL A 213 10.71 -12.78 7.43
C VAL A 213 10.05 -13.39 6.20
N LEU A 214 9.75 -12.58 5.18
CA LEU A 214 9.15 -13.06 3.93
C LEU A 214 10.02 -14.14 3.27
N LYS A 215 11.34 -13.94 3.22
CA LYS A 215 12.27 -14.91 2.64
C LYS A 215 12.32 -16.23 3.39
N LEU A 216 12.15 -16.23 4.71
CA LEU A 216 12.10 -17.46 5.51
C LEU A 216 10.78 -18.22 5.36
N MET A 217 9.75 -17.57 4.82
CA MET A 217 8.42 -18.12 4.66
C MET A 217 8.12 -18.62 3.24
N ASP A 218 8.96 -18.30 2.26
CA ASP A 218 8.90 -18.82 0.87
C ASP A 218 9.47 -20.25 0.77
#